data_AF-A0A2H9Q3N0-F1
#
_entry.id   AF-A0A2H9Q3N0-F1
#
_cell.length_a   1.000
_cell.length_b   1.000
_cell.length_c   1.000
_cell.angle_alpha   90.00
_cell.angle_beta   90.00
_cell.angle_gamma   90.00
#
_symmetry.space_group_name_H-M   'P 1'
#
loop_
_entity.id
_entity.type
_entity.pdbx_description
1 polymer ?
#
loop_
_entity_poly.entity_id
_entity_poly.type
_entity_poly.pdbx_seq_one_letter_code
_entity_poly.pdbx_strand_id
1 'polypeptide(L)'
;KLSEHLDNLNKKIAKETCKKIGESIAKLHNNNIIHGDLTTSNMILDKNNEVWFIDFGLGFISLRIEDKAVDLHLIKQALEAKHFKNWQEYWKNIELGYKTSKDYSKIFEQLKKVESRGRYKDKY
;
A
#
# COMPACT_ATOMS: atom_id res chain seq x y z
N LYS A 1 -11.04 -3.97 11.63
CA LYS A 1 -10.33 -3.39 10.45
C LYS A 1 -9.07 -4.20 10.16
N LEU A 2 -8.50 -4.19 8.94
CA LEU A 2 -7.29 -4.97 8.63
C LEU A 2 -6.13 -4.64 9.59
N SER A 3 -5.99 -3.37 9.97
CA SER A 3 -5.06 -2.86 10.98
C SER A 3 -5.08 -3.58 12.34
N GLU A 4 -6.18 -4.25 12.70
CA GLU A 4 -6.35 -4.97 13.98
C GLU A 4 -6.13 -6.47 13.84
N HIS A 5 -6.28 -7.00 12.62
CA HIS A 5 -6.28 -8.44 12.38
C HIS A 5 -5.01 -8.94 11.71
N LEU A 6 -4.32 -8.11 10.91
CA LEU A 6 -3.22 -8.53 10.04
C LEU A 6 -2.09 -9.27 10.79
N ASP A 7 -1.65 -8.75 11.94
CA ASP A 7 -0.59 -9.37 12.76
C ASP A 7 -1.02 -10.67 13.46
N ASN A 8 -2.33 -10.87 13.63
CA ASN A 8 -2.91 -12.04 14.30
C ASN A 8 -3.21 -13.19 13.33
N LEU A 9 -3.09 -12.96 12.01
CA LEU A 9 -3.27 -13.99 11.02
C LEU A 9 -2.12 -15.00 11.03
N ASN A 10 -2.40 -16.20 10.55
CA ASN A 10 -1.34 -17.14 10.20
C ASN A 10 -0.37 -16.47 9.21
N LYS A 11 0.94 -16.63 9.43
CA LYS A 11 1.99 -16.02 8.61
C LYS A 11 1.81 -16.22 7.11
N LYS A 12 1.36 -17.39 6.66
CA LYS A 12 1.08 -17.67 5.25
C LYS A 12 -0.10 -16.82 4.74
N ILE A 13 -1.19 -16.76 5.51
CA ILE A 13 -2.38 -15.98 5.16
C ILE A 13 -2.02 -14.49 5.12
N ALA A 14 -1.33 -13.96 6.13
CA ALA A 14 -0.91 -12.56 6.17
C ALA A 14 -0.08 -12.15 4.92
N LYS A 15 0.83 -13.03 4.46
CA LYS A 15 1.61 -12.80 3.24
C LYS A 15 0.76 -12.76 1.98
N GLU A 16 -0.13 -13.74 1.82
CA GLU A 16 -1.07 -13.80 0.69
C GLU A 16 -1.99 -12.57 0.69
N THR A 17 -2.49 -12.16 1.86
CA THR A 17 -3.28 -10.93 2.04
C THR A 17 -2.50 -9.70 1.60
N CYS A 18 -1.25 -9.55 2.02
CA CYS A 18 -0.39 -8.43 1.59
C CYS A 18 -0.14 -8.45 0.08
N LYS A 19 0.05 -9.62 -0.52
CA LYS A 19 0.21 -9.74 -1.97
C LYS A 19 -1.06 -9.28 -2.71
N LYS A 20 -2.24 -9.74 -2.27
CA LYS A 20 -3.54 -9.31 -2.82
C LYS A 20 -3.79 -7.80 -2.68
N ILE A 21 -3.34 -7.19 -1.59
CA ILE A 21 -3.37 -5.73 -1.41
C ILE A 21 -2.56 -5.05 -2.50
N GLY A 22 -1.33 -5.51 -2.74
CA GLY A 22 -0.48 -5.00 -3.82
C GLY A 22 -1.13 -5.10 -5.20
N GLU A 23 -1.72 -6.26 -5.52
CA GLU A 23 -2.44 -6.49 -6.78
C GLU A 23 -3.65 -5.56 -6.92
N SER A 24 -4.38 -5.33 -5.84
CA SER A 24 -5.54 -4.43 -5.82
C SER A 24 -5.13 -2.97 -6.00
N ILE A 25 -4.06 -2.51 -5.35
CA ILE A 25 -3.51 -1.15 -5.56
C ILE A 25 -3.04 -1.00 -7.01
N ALA A 26 -2.35 -2.01 -7.56
CA ALA A 26 -1.95 -1.98 -8.98
C ALA A 26 -3.16 -1.88 -9.92
N LYS A 27 -4.26 -2.58 -9.61
CA LYS A 27 -5.51 -2.47 -10.37
C LYS A 27 -6.09 -1.06 -10.31
N LEU A 28 -6.12 -0.40 -9.15
CA LEU A 28 -6.56 0.99 -9.03
C LEU A 28 -5.67 1.93 -9.87
N HIS A 29 -4.35 1.85 -9.68
CA HIS A 29 -3.38 2.69 -10.35
C HIS A 29 -3.31 2.48 -11.87
N ASN A 30 -3.53 1.25 -12.35
CA ASN A 30 -3.63 0.95 -13.78
C ASN A 30 -4.87 1.59 -14.43
N ASN A 31 -5.91 1.87 -13.64
CA ASN A 31 -7.09 2.62 -14.04
C ASN A 31 -7.01 4.10 -13.65
N ASN A 32 -5.82 4.59 -13.28
CA ASN A 32 -5.56 5.98 -12.87
C ASN A 32 -6.37 6.44 -11.65
N ILE A 33 -6.83 5.50 -10.82
CA ILE A 33 -7.51 5.80 -9.56
C ILE A 33 -6.45 5.86 -8.47
N ILE A 34 -6.36 6.99 -7.78
CA ILE A 34 -5.57 7.19 -6.56
C ILE A 34 -6.55 7.16 -5.38
N HIS A 35 -6.21 6.42 -4.33
CA HIS A 35 -7.06 6.37 -3.15
C HIS A 35 -6.82 7.56 -2.22
N GLY A 36 -5.56 8.01 -2.08
CA GLY A 36 -5.21 9.24 -1.36
C GLY A 36 -5.13 9.10 0.16
N ASP A 37 -5.50 7.94 0.71
CA ASP A 37 -5.38 7.59 2.14
C ASP A 37 -5.22 6.08 2.33
N LEU A 38 -4.26 5.48 1.60
CA LEU A 38 -3.99 4.04 1.71
C LEU A 38 -3.35 3.68 3.04
N THR A 39 -4.17 3.30 4.02
CA THR A 39 -3.73 2.75 5.30
C THR A 39 -4.40 1.40 5.58
N THR A 40 -3.82 0.58 6.46
CA THR A 40 -4.46 -0.69 6.87
C THR A 40 -5.77 -0.48 7.65
N SER A 41 -6.04 0.74 8.13
CA SER A 41 -7.31 1.12 8.77
C SER A 41 -8.43 1.40 7.77
N ASN A 42 -8.08 1.68 6.50
CA ASN A 42 -9.01 1.86 5.38
C ASN A 42 -9.16 0.58 4.55
N MET A 43 -8.87 -0.56 5.18
CA MET A 43 -9.04 -1.88 4.59
C MET A 43 -9.85 -2.76 5.54
N ILE A 44 -10.77 -3.54 4.97
CA ILE A 44 -11.55 -4.56 5.67
C ILE A 44 -11.10 -5.92 5.17
N LEU A 45 -10.75 -6.81 6.10
CA LEU A 45 -10.55 -8.22 5.82
C LEU A 45 -11.87 -8.94 6.10
N ASP A 46 -12.42 -9.64 5.12
CA ASP A 46 -13.62 -10.45 5.32
C ASP A 46 -13.31 -11.87 5.83
N LYS A 47 -14.36 -12.61 6.14
CA LYS A 47 -14.27 -14.00 6.62
C LYS A 47 -13.64 -14.98 5.63
N ASN A 48 -13.54 -14.61 4.35
CA ASN A 48 -12.95 -15.40 3.29
C ASN A 48 -11.48 -15.01 3.03
N ASN A 49 -10.90 -14.14 3.86
CA ASN A 49 -9.57 -13.55 3.68
C ASN A 49 -9.44 -12.69 2.41
N GLU A 50 -10.53 -12.09 1.94
CA GLU A 50 -10.49 -11.06 0.90
C GLU A 50 -10.39 -9.66 1.52
N VAL A 51 -9.67 -8.78 0.82
CA VAL A 51 -9.42 -7.41 1.28
C VAL A 51 -10.25 -6.43 0.46
N TRP A 52 -10.97 -5.59 1.17
CA TRP A 52 -11.83 -4.54 0.62
C TRP A 52 -11.29 -3.18 1.02
N PHE A 53 -11.08 -2.31 0.03
CA PHE A 53 -10.65 -0.93 0.22
C PHE A 53 -11.90 -0.09 0.50
N ILE A 54 -11.83 0.76 1.52
CA ILE A 54 -12.92 1.64 1.92
C ILE A 54 -12.40 3.07 2.02
N ASP A 55 -13.32 4.03 2.09
CA ASP A 55 -13.01 5.44 2.28
C ASP A 55 -12.15 6.06 1.17
N PHE A 56 -12.77 6.25 0.00
CA PHE A 56 -12.21 7.02 -1.11
C PHE A 56 -12.51 8.53 -0.97
N GLY A 57 -12.72 9.05 0.24
CA GLY A 57 -13.06 10.46 0.45
C GLY A 57 -11.98 11.44 -0.02
N LEU A 58 -10.72 11.01 -0.01
CA LEU A 58 -9.57 11.74 -0.57
C LEU A 58 -9.12 11.19 -1.93
N GLY A 59 -9.88 10.26 -2.51
CA GLY A 59 -9.55 9.60 -3.77
C GLY A 59 -9.80 10.50 -4.98
N PHE A 60 -8.98 10.33 -6.02
CA PHE A 60 -9.09 11.12 -7.24
C PHE A 60 -8.51 10.38 -8.45
N ILE A 61 -8.84 10.85 -9.66
CA ILE A 61 -8.26 10.31 -10.90
C ILE A 61 -6.98 11.07 -11.22
N SER A 62 -5.87 10.35 -11.41
CA SER A 62 -4.60 10.93 -11.85
C SER A 62 -3.76 9.96 -12.66
N LEU A 63 -3.19 10.48 -13.75
CA LEU A 63 -2.20 9.78 -14.58
C LEU A 63 -0.77 9.98 -14.05
N ARG A 64 -0.56 10.85 -13.06
CA ARG A 64 0.79 11.20 -12.59
C ARG A 64 1.41 10.02 -11.84
N ILE A 65 2.63 9.68 -12.23
CA ILE A 65 3.45 8.67 -11.55
C ILE A 65 3.74 9.07 -10.10
N GLU A 66 3.87 10.36 -9.83
CA GLU A 66 4.10 10.89 -8.48
C GLU A 66 2.94 10.60 -7.53
N ASP A 67 1.69 10.79 -7.96
CA ASP A 67 0.52 10.54 -7.09
C ASP A 67 0.40 9.04 -6.75
N LYS A 68 0.65 8.15 -7.72
CA LYS A 68 0.71 6.70 -7.52
C LYS A 68 1.83 6.29 -6.55
N ALA A 69 2.98 6.96 -6.63
CA ALA A 69 4.11 6.72 -5.74
C ALA A 69 3.84 7.22 -4.32
N VAL A 70 3.17 8.37 -4.17
CA VAL A 70 2.73 8.88 -2.87
C VAL A 70 1.73 7.92 -2.23
N ASP A 71 0.77 7.38 -2.97
CA ASP A 71 -0.21 6.42 -2.44
C ASP A 71 0.46 5.14 -1.92
N LEU A 72 1.46 4.61 -2.65
CA LEU A 72 2.29 3.49 -2.17
C LEU A 72 3.12 3.84 -0.93
N HIS A 73 3.60 5.09 -0.85
CA HIS A 73 4.35 5.55 0.30
C HIS A 73 3.48 5.58 1.55
N LEU A 74 2.21 6.02 1.44
CA LEU A 74 1.25 6.05 2.56
C LEU A 74 1.06 4.66 3.18
N ILE A 75 0.83 3.62 2.37
CA ILE A 75 0.65 2.26 2.92
C ILE A 75 1.94 1.73 3.54
N LYS A 76 3.10 2.06 2.98
CA LYS A 76 4.38 1.69 3.59
C LYS A 76 4.55 2.33 4.97
N GLN A 77 4.27 3.62 5.10
CA GLN A 77 4.33 4.33 6.38
C GLN A 77 3.30 3.76 7.38
N ALA A 78 2.10 3.43 6.91
CA ALA A 78 1.08 2.81 7.75
C ALA A 78 1.52 1.43 8.29
N LEU A 79 2.21 0.63 7.46
CA LEU A 79 2.81 -0.63 7.89
C LEU A 79 3.93 -0.40 8.92
N GLU A 80 4.85 0.54 8.66
CA GLU A 80 5.95 0.88 9.58
C GLU A 80 5.42 1.32 10.96
N ALA A 81 4.37 2.14 10.98
CA ALA A 81 3.78 2.66 12.21
C ALA A 81 2.95 1.62 12.99
N LYS A 82 2.10 0.84 12.29
CA LYS A 82 1.13 -0.06 12.95
C LYS A 82 1.65 -1.49 13.13
N HIS A 83 2.45 -1.97 12.19
CA HIS A 83 2.90 -3.36 12.08
C HIS A 83 4.42 -3.49 12.21
N PHE A 84 5.02 -2.71 13.14
CA PHE A 84 6.46 -2.49 13.28
C PHE A 84 7.35 -3.76 13.36
N LYS A 85 6.80 -4.91 13.80
CA LYS A 85 7.55 -6.18 13.86
C LYS A 85 7.69 -6.87 12.50
N ASN A 86 6.69 -6.70 11.63
CA ASN A 86 6.53 -7.49 10.41
C ASN A 86 6.50 -6.62 9.14
N TRP A 87 6.60 -5.30 9.27
CA TRP A 87 6.35 -4.36 8.18
C TRP A 87 7.24 -4.61 6.96
N GLN A 88 8.50 -4.99 7.13
CA GLN A 88 9.39 -5.28 6.00
C GLN A 88 8.89 -6.48 5.18
N GLU A 89 8.39 -7.51 5.88
CA GLU A 89 7.86 -8.72 5.25
C GLU A 89 6.53 -8.42 4.56
N TYR A 90 5.65 -7.64 5.19
CA TYR A 90 4.38 -7.22 4.60
C TYR A 90 4.60 -6.32 3.37
N TRP A 91 5.46 -5.31 3.50
CA TRP A 91 5.82 -4.42 2.40
C TRP A 91 6.38 -5.20 1.20
N LYS A 92 7.29 -6.15 1.45
CA LYS A 92 7.84 -7.00 0.38
C LYS A 92 6.75 -7.78 -0.38
N ASN A 93 5.72 -8.25 0.31
CA ASN A 93 4.61 -8.96 -0.33
C ASN A 93 3.67 -8.00 -1.07
N ILE A 94 3.41 -6.81 -0.53
CA ILE A 94 2.69 -5.74 -1.25
C ILE A 94 3.42 -5.36 -2.53
N GLU A 95 4.74 -5.11 -2.45
CA GLU A 95 5.57 -4.82 -3.62
C GLU A 95 5.49 -5.94 -4.66
N LEU A 96 5.56 -7.20 -4.22
CA LEU A 96 5.45 -8.35 -5.11
C LEU A 96 4.11 -8.38 -5.86
N GLY A 97 2.99 -8.13 -5.17
CA GLY A 97 1.68 -8.04 -5.82
C GLY A 97 1.55 -6.82 -6.74
N TYR A 98 2.14 -5.70 -6.33
CA TYR A 98 2.09 -4.44 -7.08
C TYR A 98 2.86 -4.48 -8.41
N LYS A 99 3.79 -5.43 -8.60
CA LYS A 99 4.48 -5.68 -9.88
C LYS A 99 3.56 -5.94 -11.06
N THR A 100 2.30 -6.27 -10.82
CA THR A 100 1.25 -6.38 -11.86
C THR A 100 0.85 -5.02 -12.46
N SER A 101 1.33 -3.89 -11.92
CA SER A 101 1.14 -2.57 -12.50
C SER A 101 1.93 -2.41 -13.80
N LYS A 102 1.30 -1.82 -14.83
CA LYS A 102 1.92 -1.56 -16.15
C LYS A 102 3.09 -0.57 -16.05
N ASP A 103 3.04 0.33 -15.07
CA ASP A 103 4.03 1.39 -14.85
C ASP A 103 4.95 1.10 -13.65
N TYR A 104 5.01 -0.16 -13.19
CA TYR A 104 5.74 -0.57 -11.98
C TYR A 104 7.12 0.08 -11.87
N SER A 105 7.98 -0.08 -12.88
CA SER A 105 9.37 0.40 -12.83
C SER A 105 9.47 1.91 -12.63
N LYS A 106 8.62 2.69 -13.32
CA LYS A 106 8.59 4.15 -13.20
C LYS A 106 8.07 4.59 -11.84
N ILE A 107 7.00 3.95 -11.36
CA ILE A 107 6.39 4.24 -10.07
C ILE A 107 7.37 3.91 -8.93
N PHE A 108 8.09 2.80 -9.02
CA PHE A 108 9.03 2.40 -7.98
C PHE A 108 10.30 3.25 -7.97
N GLU A 109 10.76 3.74 -9.12
CA GLU A 109 11.82 4.76 -9.18
C GLU A 109 11.34 6.07 -8.53
N GLN A 110 10.12 6.51 -8.83
CA GLN A 110 9.53 7.70 -8.24
C GLN A 110 9.30 7.55 -6.73
N LEU A 111 8.89 6.37 -6.25
CA LEU A 111 8.72 6.06 -4.83
C LEU A 111 10.01 6.32 -4.04
N LYS A 112 11.17 5.91 -4.57
CA LYS A 112 12.47 6.21 -3.94
C LYS A 112 12.73 7.71 -3.83
N LYS A 113 12.28 8.51 -4.79
CA LYS A 113 12.40 9.99 -4.76
C LYS A 113 11.42 10.60 -3.75
N VAL A 114 10.21 10.06 -3.62
CA VAL A 114 9.24 10.48 -2.59
C VAL A 114 9.78 10.19 -1.19
N GLU A 115 10.31 8.99 -0.96
CA GLU A 115 10.89 8.57 0.32
C GLU A 115 12.09 9.43 0.74
N SER A 116 12.96 9.79 -0.20
CA SER A 116 14.12 10.62 0.12
C SER A 116 13.71 12.03 0.55
N ARG A 117 12.67 12.61 -0.06
CA ARG A 117 12.14 13.93 0.31
C ARG A 117 11.45 13.92 1.68
N GLY A 118 10.73 12.85 2.01
CA GLY A 118 10.09 12.69 3.33
C GLY A 118 11.10 12.73 4.48
N ARG A 119 12.25 12.05 4.32
CA ARG A 119 13.32 12.00 5.33
C ARG A 119 14.00 13.33 5.65
N TYR A 120 13.90 14.34 4.79
CA TYR A 120 14.44 15.66 5.07
C TYR A 120 13.54 16.49 6.00
N LYS A 121 12.25 16.14 6.13
CA LYS A 121 11.34 16.83 7.04
C LYS A 121 11.58 16.48 8.52
N ASP A 122 12.11 15.30 8.82
CA ASP A 122 12.40 14.86 10.20
C ASP A 122 13.72 15.43 10.78
N LYS A 123 14.38 16.36 10.07
CA LYS A 123 15.66 16.96 10.49
C LYS A 123 15.56 18.40 10.99
N TYR A 124 14.36 18.95 11.15
CA TYR A 124 14.13 20.31 11.65
C TYR A 124 13.19 20.33 12.83
#